data_AF-A0A358STN2-F1
#
_entry.id   AF-A0A358STN2-F1
#
_cell.length_a   1.000
_cell.length_b   1.000
_cell.length_c   1.000
_cell.angle_alpha   90.00
_cell.angle_beta   90.00
_cell.angle_gamma   90.00
#
_symmetry.space_group_name_H-M   'P 1'
#
loop_
_entity.id
_entity.type
_entity.pdbx_description
1 polymer ?
#
loop_
_entity_poly.entity_id
_entity_poly.type
_entity_poly.pdbx_seq_one_letter_code
_entity_poly.pdbx_strand_id
1 'polypeptide(L)'
;MSVLALLGYPSGITPPAQSQVYVETVQAGPMLFGIANGGVVTVVPLSFRLVNPLLGSNCYVGTLSDPVVLNLTTATSGSLTGTLGYAYSFAGGLYTVGTEVVDNQFTVPAATGCGSGGVWDSAITALEGADTPGSNSAILYGNYALATAKWVKHQLHT
;
A
#
# COMPACT_ATOMS: atom_id res chain seq x y z
N MET A 1 -19.96 -13.41 -26.88
CA MET A 1 -19.52 -12.03 -26.60
C MET A 1 -19.11 -11.98 -25.14
N SER A 2 -17.80 -11.84 -24.87
CA SER A 2 -17.24 -12.00 -23.53
C SER A 2 -17.42 -10.72 -22.71
N VAL A 3 -17.89 -10.87 -21.48
CA VAL A 3 -18.08 -9.81 -20.46
C VAL A 3 -16.79 -9.02 -20.21
N LEU A 4 -15.62 -9.54 -20.61
CA LEU A 4 -14.32 -8.89 -20.53
C LEU A 4 -14.19 -7.58 -21.33
N ALA A 5 -15.07 -7.31 -22.30
CA ALA A 5 -15.03 -6.05 -23.05
C ALA A 5 -15.58 -4.84 -22.27
N LEU A 6 -16.25 -5.05 -21.13
CA LEU A 6 -16.98 -3.98 -20.42
C LEU A 6 -16.14 -3.18 -19.41
N LEU A 7 -14.95 -3.66 -19.03
CA LEU A 7 -14.16 -3.07 -17.94
C LEU A 7 -12.97 -2.20 -18.37
N GLY A 8 -12.97 -1.70 -19.61
CA GLY A 8 -12.09 -0.60 -20.01
C GLY A 8 -10.59 -0.92 -19.85
N TYR A 9 -10.06 -1.77 -20.71
CA TYR A 9 -8.61 -1.84 -20.89
C TYR A 9 -8.14 -0.51 -21.50
N PRO A 10 -7.15 0.20 -20.92
CA PRO A 10 -6.50 1.31 -21.61
C PRO A 10 -5.93 0.79 -22.93
N SER A 11 -6.24 1.48 -24.02
CA SER A 11 -5.81 1.10 -25.37
C SER A 11 -4.28 0.98 -25.43
N GLY A 12 -3.77 -0.21 -25.80
CA GLY A 12 -2.33 -0.47 -25.96
C GLY A 12 -1.74 -1.53 -25.03
N ILE A 13 -2.53 -2.13 -24.12
CA ILE A 13 -2.06 -3.24 -23.28
C ILE A 13 -2.57 -4.57 -23.85
N THR A 14 -1.67 -5.32 -24.47
CA THR A 14 -1.91 -6.70 -24.88
C THR A 14 -2.15 -7.55 -23.62
N PRO A 15 -3.25 -8.32 -23.52
CA PRO A 15 -3.41 -9.27 -22.43
C PRO A 15 -2.25 -10.25 -22.45
N PRO A 16 -1.69 -10.62 -21.30
CA PRO A 16 -0.52 -11.46 -21.30
C PRO A 16 -0.91 -12.91 -21.52
N ALA A 17 0.06 -13.68 -22.00
CA ALA A 17 0.00 -15.14 -21.97
C ALA A 17 -0.33 -15.61 -20.53
N GLN A 18 -0.94 -16.79 -20.41
CA GLN A 18 -1.61 -17.33 -19.21
C GLN A 18 -0.81 -17.30 -17.88
N SER A 19 0.47 -16.95 -17.90
CA SER A 19 1.42 -16.97 -16.78
C SER A 19 1.70 -15.61 -16.09
N GLN A 20 1.02 -14.51 -16.44
CA GLN A 20 1.19 -13.24 -15.71
C GLN A 20 0.07 -12.99 -14.69
N VAL A 21 0.42 -12.40 -13.54
CA VAL A 21 -0.51 -11.99 -12.49
C VAL A 21 -0.49 -10.47 -12.40
N TYR A 22 -1.65 -9.84 -12.49
CA TYR A 22 -1.79 -8.39 -12.20
C TYR A 22 -2.16 -8.19 -10.74
N VAL A 23 -1.70 -7.09 -10.16
CA VAL A 23 -2.06 -6.69 -8.80
C VAL A 23 -2.84 -5.39 -8.86
N GLU A 24 -4.04 -5.40 -8.30
CA GLU A 24 -4.81 -4.20 -8.05
C GLU A 24 -4.77 -3.89 -6.56
N THR A 25 -4.41 -2.67 -6.22
CA THR A 25 -4.30 -2.23 -4.83
C THR A 25 -5.57 -1.49 -4.43
N VAL A 26 -6.18 -1.88 -3.33
CA VAL A 26 -7.41 -1.30 -2.79
C VAL A 26 -7.12 -0.75 -1.41
N GLN A 27 -7.58 0.48 -1.15
CA GLN A 27 -7.52 1.06 0.19
C GLN A 27 -8.50 0.32 1.11
N ALA A 28 -7.99 -0.30 2.17
CA ALA A 28 -8.78 -1.16 3.07
C ALA A 28 -9.22 -0.46 4.37
N GLY A 29 -9.00 0.85 4.47
CA GLY A 29 -9.37 1.64 5.65
C GLY A 29 -8.88 3.09 5.56
N PRO A 30 -9.13 3.92 6.58
CA PRO A 30 -8.64 5.30 6.59
C PRO A 30 -7.11 5.31 6.60
N MET A 31 -6.52 6.11 5.70
CA MET A 31 -5.10 6.43 5.79
C MET A 31 -4.90 7.49 6.87
N LEU A 32 -3.89 7.30 7.70
CA LEU A 32 -3.51 8.27 8.73
C LEU A 32 -2.16 8.88 8.37
N PHE A 33 -2.08 10.20 8.48
CA PHE A 33 -0.85 10.96 8.26
C PHE A 33 -0.63 11.87 9.46
N GLY A 34 0.61 11.92 9.95
CA GLY A 34 0.90 12.72 11.13
C GLY A 34 2.38 12.98 11.33
N ILE A 35 2.64 13.72 12.40
CA ILE A 35 3.98 14.01 12.90
C ILE A 35 4.04 13.48 14.33
N ALA A 36 5.00 12.61 14.60
CA ALA A 36 5.26 12.08 15.94
C ALA A 36 6.77 12.10 16.21
N ASN A 37 7.16 12.54 17.40
CA ASN A 37 8.57 12.58 17.83
C ASN A 37 9.52 13.30 16.83
N GLY A 38 9.01 14.32 16.12
CA GLY A 38 9.79 15.05 15.11
C GLY A 38 9.95 14.36 13.75
N GLY A 39 9.30 13.21 13.54
CA GLY A 39 9.28 12.48 12.27
C GLY A 39 7.89 12.38 11.64
N VAL A 40 7.83 12.05 10.34
CA VAL A 40 6.56 11.73 9.66
C VAL A 40 6.17 10.30 9.99
N VAL A 41 4.90 10.10 10.32
CA VAL A 41 4.30 8.79 10.53
C VAL A 41 3.07 8.66 9.65
N THR A 42 3.00 7.57 8.89
CA THR A 42 1.93 7.30 7.93
C THR A 42 1.44 5.87 8.10
N VAL A 43 0.13 5.70 8.31
CA VAL A 43 -0.53 4.39 8.38
C VAL A 43 -1.34 4.17 7.11
N VAL A 44 -1.05 3.10 6.37
CA VAL A 44 -1.73 2.75 5.12
C VAL A 44 -2.24 1.31 5.18
N PRO A 45 -3.56 1.12 5.37
CA PRO A 45 -4.19 -0.20 5.26
C PRO A 45 -4.49 -0.53 3.78
N LEU A 46 -3.94 -1.61 3.28
CA LEU A 46 -4.03 -2.05 1.88
C LEU A 46 -4.60 -3.47 1.77
N SER A 47 -5.30 -3.71 0.67
CA SER A 47 -5.68 -5.02 0.18
C SER A 47 -5.20 -5.16 -1.25
N PHE A 48 -4.61 -6.30 -1.59
CA PHE A 48 -4.09 -6.55 -2.93
C PHE A 48 -4.92 -7.63 -3.61
N ARG A 49 -5.63 -7.28 -4.69
CA ARG A 49 -6.35 -8.24 -5.52
C ARG A 49 -5.43 -8.77 -6.61
N LEU A 50 -5.19 -10.07 -6.61
CA LEU A 50 -4.44 -10.76 -7.66
C LEU A 50 -5.39 -11.15 -8.80
N VAL A 51 -5.14 -10.61 -9.97
CA VAL A 51 -5.98 -10.81 -11.17
C VAL A 51 -5.25 -11.75 -12.13
N ASN A 52 -5.73 -13.00 -12.17
CA ASN A 52 -5.31 -14.01 -13.13
C ASN A 52 -6.45 -15.03 -13.35
N PRO A 53 -6.72 -15.49 -14.59
CA PRO A 53 -7.79 -16.46 -14.87
C PRO A 53 -7.73 -17.76 -14.05
N LEU A 54 -6.55 -18.25 -13.68
CA LEU A 54 -6.33 -19.46 -12.89
C LEU A 54 -6.62 -19.24 -11.39
N LEU A 55 -6.47 -18.00 -10.92
CA LEU A 55 -6.73 -17.60 -9.53
C LEU A 55 -8.18 -17.19 -9.31
N GLY A 56 -8.96 -17.00 -10.37
CA GLY A 56 -10.34 -16.53 -10.27
C GLY A 56 -10.45 -15.05 -9.93
N SER A 57 -11.68 -14.59 -9.67
CA SER A 57 -11.96 -13.16 -9.42
C SER A 57 -11.71 -12.70 -7.98
N ASN A 58 -11.54 -13.66 -7.06
CA ASN A 58 -11.60 -13.42 -5.62
C ASN A 58 -10.29 -13.78 -4.91
N CYS A 59 -9.15 -13.60 -5.57
CA CYS A 59 -7.84 -13.87 -4.97
C CYS A 59 -7.27 -12.60 -4.35
N TYR A 60 -7.09 -12.60 -3.02
CA TYR A 60 -6.66 -11.43 -2.26
C TYR A 60 -5.49 -11.74 -1.33
N VAL A 61 -4.59 -10.77 -1.17
CA VAL A 61 -3.55 -10.71 -0.15
C VAL A 61 -3.85 -9.53 0.75
N GLY A 62 -4.21 -9.81 2.00
CA GLY A 62 -4.95 -8.86 2.83
C GLY A 62 -6.36 -8.59 2.29
N THR A 63 -7.35 -8.61 3.16
CA THR A 63 -8.75 -8.32 2.82
C THR A 63 -9.18 -6.96 3.39
N LEU A 64 -10.39 -6.50 3.06
CA LEU A 64 -10.92 -5.29 3.69
C LEU A 64 -11.14 -5.45 5.21
N SER A 65 -11.40 -6.68 5.67
CA SER A 65 -11.58 -7.00 7.09
C SER A 65 -10.28 -7.34 7.82
N ASP A 66 -9.26 -7.76 7.08
CA ASP A 66 -7.94 -8.14 7.58
C ASP A 66 -6.85 -7.65 6.62
N PRO A 67 -6.55 -6.34 6.63
CA PRO A 67 -5.68 -5.71 5.64
C PRO A 67 -4.19 -5.88 5.96
N VAL A 68 -3.35 -5.70 4.93
CA VAL A 68 -1.93 -5.42 5.15
C VAL A 68 -1.80 -4.00 5.67
N VAL A 69 -1.31 -3.82 6.90
CA VAL A 69 -1.18 -2.50 7.53
C VAL A 69 0.29 -2.07 7.53
N LEU A 70 0.60 -1.05 6.71
CA LEU A 70 1.91 -0.42 6.70
C LEU A 70 1.95 0.72 7.74
N ASN A 71 2.91 0.67 8.65
CA ASN A 71 3.20 1.66 9.69
C ASN A 71 4.50 2.40 9.35
N LEU A 72 4.45 3.22 8.31
CA LEU A 72 5.59 3.91 7.76
C LEU A 72 6.09 5.03 8.68
N THR A 73 7.40 5.13 8.88
CA THR A 73 8.02 6.14 9.73
C THR A 73 9.34 6.66 9.15
N THR A 74 9.71 7.92 9.43
CA THR A 74 11.06 8.43 9.16
C THR A 74 12.10 7.94 10.18
N ALA A 75 11.69 7.20 11.21
CA ALA A 75 12.58 6.60 12.19
C ALA A 75 13.09 5.22 11.71
N THR A 76 13.79 4.51 12.60
CA THR A 76 14.18 3.11 12.36
C THR A 76 12.98 2.17 12.52
N SER A 77 12.81 1.28 11.54
CA SER A 77 11.89 0.15 11.58
C SER A 77 12.64 -1.11 11.15
N GLY A 78 12.90 -2.02 12.09
CA GLY A 78 13.66 -3.25 11.81
C GLY A 78 15.05 -2.93 11.27
N SER A 79 15.36 -3.46 10.09
CA SER A 79 16.63 -3.20 9.39
C SER A 79 16.66 -1.92 8.56
N LEU A 80 15.51 -1.24 8.41
CA LEU A 80 15.39 -0.01 7.63
C LEU A 80 15.45 1.22 8.54
N THR A 81 16.00 2.32 8.03
CA THR A 81 15.97 3.62 8.69
C THR A 81 15.55 4.67 7.67
N GLY A 82 14.42 5.32 7.93
CA GLY A 82 13.93 6.40 7.09
C GLY A 82 14.72 7.70 7.29
N THR A 83 14.32 8.74 6.57
CA THR A 83 14.87 10.08 6.72
C THR A 83 13.80 11.13 6.53
N LEU A 84 13.82 12.16 7.37
CA LEU A 84 12.92 13.31 7.19
C LEU A 84 13.31 14.16 5.97
N GLY A 85 14.57 14.11 5.55
CA GLY A 85 15.12 15.02 4.55
C GLY A 85 15.16 16.45 5.09
N TYR A 86 14.82 17.43 4.24
CA TYR A 86 14.72 18.84 4.64
C TYR A 86 13.30 19.18 5.07
N ALA A 87 13.16 19.84 6.21
CA ALA A 87 11.89 20.22 6.80
C ALA A 87 11.73 21.75 6.83
N TYR A 88 10.59 22.23 6.32
CA TYR A 88 10.20 23.64 6.28
C TYR A 88 8.87 23.80 7.02
N SER A 89 8.89 24.46 8.18
CA SER A 89 7.67 24.81 8.89
C SER A 89 7.03 26.07 8.33
N PHE A 90 5.70 26.11 8.27
CA PHE A 90 4.93 27.31 7.97
C PHE A 90 3.79 27.46 8.98
N ALA A 91 3.06 28.58 8.92
CA ALA A 91 1.94 28.79 9.80
C ALA A 91 0.90 27.66 9.64
N GLY A 92 0.81 26.80 10.66
CA GLY A 92 -0.13 25.68 10.72
C GLY A 92 0.20 24.44 9.89
N GLY A 93 1.46 24.25 9.49
CA GLY A 93 1.89 23.02 8.82
C GLY A 93 3.41 22.84 8.68
N LEU A 94 3.77 21.71 8.05
CA LEU A 94 5.11 21.25 7.76
C LEU A 94 5.16 20.81 6.29
N TYR A 95 6.20 21.23 5.58
CA TYR A 95 6.54 20.73 4.26
C TYR A 95 7.91 20.06 4.31
N THR A 96 8.05 18.89 3.71
CA THR A 96 9.30 18.16 3.68
C THR A 96 9.73 17.84 2.25
N VAL A 97 11.05 17.80 2.02
CA VAL A 97 11.65 17.50 0.73
C VAL A 97 12.67 16.37 0.88
N GLY A 98 12.55 15.36 0.02
CA GLY A 98 13.43 14.19 0.06
C GLY A 98 13.20 13.31 1.27
N THR A 99 11.95 13.18 1.71
CA THR A 99 11.56 12.33 2.82
C THR A 99 11.45 10.89 2.38
N GLU A 100 11.92 10.01 3.22
CA GLU A 100 11.81 8.56 3.12
C GLU A 100 11.13 8.04 4.38
N VAL A 101 9.95 7.45 4.22
CA VAL A 101 9.29 6.73 5.30
C VAL A 101 9.38 5.24 5.02
N VAL A 102 9.73 4.47 6.06
CA VAL A 102 10.03 3.04 5.96
C VAL A 102 9.15 2.23 6.92
N ASP A 103 8.86 1.00 6.52
CA ASP A 103 8.37 -0.07 7.38
C ASP A 103 8.97 -1.40 6.93
N ASN A 104 9.50 -2.17 7.87
CA ASN A 104 10.07 -3.50 7.65
C ASN A 104 9.51 -4.51 8.67
N GLN A 105 8.56 -4.11 9.50
CA GLN A 105 8.03 -4.93 10.58
C GLN A 105 6.56 -5.29 10.38
N PHE A 106 5.93 -4.81 9.31
CA PHE A 106 4.59 -5.24 8.93
C PHE A 106 4.52 -6.73 8.58
N THR A 107 3.38 -7.32 8.92
CA THR A 107 2.97 -8.68 8.60
C THR A 107 2.00 -8.67 7.43
N VAL A 108 1.94 -9.76 6.69
CA VAL A 108 1.09 -9.94 5.51
C VAL A 108 0.10 -11.07 5.82
N PRO A 109 -1.21 -10.78 5.92
CA PRO A 109 -2.22 -11.82 6.12
C PRO A 109 -2.23 -12.82 4.97
N ALA A 110 -2.56 -14.07 5.30
CA ALA A 110 -2.62 -15.16 4.34
C ALA A 110 -3.55 -14.85 3.16
N ALA A 111 -3.17 -15.36 1.99
CA ALA A 111 -3.98 -15.22 0.79
C ALA A 111 -5.35 -15.89 0.98
N THR A 112 -6.39 -15.27 0.41
CA THR A 112 -7.78 -15.71 0.55
C THR A 112 -8.47 -15.75 -0.80
N GLY A 113 -9.13 -16.87 -1.10
CA GLY A 113 -10.07 -17.01 -2.24
C GLY A 113 -9.40 -17.19 -3.61
N CYS A 114 -8.12 -17.57 -3.62
CA CYS A 114 -7.32 -17.87 -4.79
C CYS A 114 -7.66 -19.26 -5.36
N GLY A 115 -8.25 -19.26 -6.55
CA GLY A 115 -8.74 -20.45 -7.23
C GLY A 115 -10.12 -20.89 -6.76
N SER A 116 -10.66 -21.93 -7.40
CA SER A 116 -11.96 -22.49 -7.03
C SER A 116 -11.92 -23.00 -5.59
N GLY A 117 -12.65 -22.33 -4.69
CA GLY A 117 -12.69 -22.68 -3.27
C GLY A 117 -11.40 -22.41 -2.49
N GLY A 118 -10.51 -21.54 -2.97
CA GLY A 118 -9.25 -21.22 -2.26
C GLY A 118 -8.15 -22.27 -2.41
N VAL A 119 -8.22 -23.13 -3.43
CA VAL A 119 -7.26 -24.21 -3.65
C VAL A 119 -5.80 -23.74 -3.78
N TRP A 120 -5.58 -22.47 -4.13
CA TRP A 120 -4.25 -21.88 -4.26
C TRP A 120 -3.84 -21.01 -3.06
N ASP A 121 -4.70 -20.82 -2.05
CA ASP A 121 -4.45 -19.91 -0.92
C ASP A 121 -3.13 -20.22 -0.22
N SER A 122 -2.88 -21.49 0.10
CA SER A 122 -1.64 -21.91 0.76
C SER A 122 -0.40 -21.72 -0.13
N ALA A 123 -0.55 -21.92 -1.44
CA ALA A 123 0.56 -21.77 -2.38
C ALA A 123 0.92 -20.29 -2.58
N ILE A 124 -0.09 -19.42 -2.69
CA ILE A 124 0.10 -17.96 -2.81
C ILE A 124 0.70 -17.41 -1.51
N THR A 125 0.15 -17.81 -0.35
CA THR A 125 0.71 -17.43 0.97
C THR A 125 2.18 -17.85 1.10
N ALA A 126 2.55 -19.05 0.63
CA ALA A 126 3.93 -19.50 0.66
C ALA A 126 4.86 -18.71 -0.29
N LEU A 127 4.32 -18.17 -1.40
CA LEU A 127 5.06 -17.36 -2.36
C LEU A 127 5.27 -15.91 -1.88
N GLU A 128 4.34 -15.37 -1.09
CA GLU A 128 4.45 -14.04 -0.47
C GLU A 128 5.65 -13.94 0.48
N GLY A 129 6.11 -15.08 1.01
CA GLY A 129 7.26 -15.17 1.90
C GLY A 129 6.84 -15.51 3.34
N ALA A 130 7.79 -15.38 4.27
CA ALA A 130 7.48 -15.59 5.68
C ALA A 130 6.66 -14.40 6.22
N ASP A 131 5.52 -14.69 6.85
CA ASP A 131 4.75 -13.70 7.63
C ASP A 131 5.43 -13.42 8.98
N THR A 132 6.71 -13.05 8.91
CA THR A 132 7.52 -12.70 10.06
C THR A 132 8.00 -11.27 9.91
N PRO A 133 7.86 -10.43 10.96
CA PRO A 133 8.43 -9.08 10.96
C PRO A 133 9.90 -9.12 10.53
N GLY A 134 10.27 -8.28 9.57
CA GLY A 134 11.61 -8.21 8.99
C GLY A 134 11.73 -8.81 7.59
N SER A 135 10.80 -9.68 7.18
CA SER A 135 10.86 -10.37 5.89
C SER A 135 10.43 -9.51 4.70
N ASN A 136 9.58 -8.51 4.94
CA ASN A 136 9.05 -7.61 3.92
C ASN A 136 9.54 -6.18 4.13
N SER A 137 9.60 -5.38 3.07
CA SER A 137 10.05 -3.98 3.11
C SER A 137 9.10 -3.09 2.34
N ALA A 138 8.69 -1.99 2.97
CA ALA A 138 7.91 -0.92 2.38
C ALA A 138 8.69 0.38 2.56
N ILE A 139 8.94 1.06 1.45
CA ILE A 139 9.66 2.33 1.43
C ILE A 139 8.90 3.29 0.53
N LEU A 140 8.57 4.45 1.06
CA LEU A 140 7.92 5.52 0.31
C LEU A 140 8.80 6.77 0.30
N TYR A 141 9.25 7.12 -0.90
CA TYR A 141 10.01 8.32 -1.19
C TYR A 141 9.07 9.44 -1.63
N GLY A 142 9.29 10.65 -1.13
CA GLY A 142 8.54 11.79 -1.63
C GLY A 142 8.74 13.08 -0.85
N ASN A 143 7.97 14.08 -1.26
CA ASN A 143 7.81 15.33 -0.55
C ASN A 143 6.44 15.31 0.13
N TYR A 144 6.36 15.70 1.40
CA TYR A 144 5.12 15.64 2.17
C TYR A 144 4.72 17.04 2.60
N ALA A 145 3.43 17.36 2.43
CA ALA A 145 2.83 18.57 2.96
C ALA A 145 1.78 18.17 4.00
N LEU A 146 2.07 18.45 5.26
CA LEU A 146 1.20 18.17 6.40
C LEU A 146 0.67 19.50 6.92
N ALA A 147 -0.64 19.69 6.90
CA ALA A 147 -1.25 20.94 7.36
C ALA A 147 -2.47 20.64 8.22
N THR A 148 -2.74 21.52 9.17
CA THR A 148 -4.00 21.47 9.92
C THR A 148 -5.19 21.69 8.97
N ALA A 149 -6.34 21.07 9.27
CA ALA A 149 -7.53 21.16 8.44
C ALA A 149 -7.96 22.61 8.14
N LYS A 150 -7.76 23.52 9.11
CA LYS A 150 -8.01 24.96 8.94
C LYS A 150 -7.20 25.57 7.80
N TRP A 151 -5.92 25.21 7.67
CA TRP A 151 -5.02 25.74 6.66
C TRP A 151 -5.25 25.10 5.28
N VAL A 152 -5.56 23.80 5.23
CA VAL A 152 -5.97 23.14 3.98
C VAL A 152 -7.20 23.82 3.38
N LYS A 153 -8.22 24.07 4.21
CA LYS A 153 -9.45 24.76 3.76
C LYS A 153 -9.18 26.17 3.24
N HIS A 154 -8.25 26.90 3.85
CA HIS A 154 -7.91 28.25 3.40
C HIS A 154 -7.35 28.25 1.96
N GLN A 155 -6.48 27.30 1.64
CA GLN A 155 -5.85 27.17 0.31
C GLN A 155 -6.80 26.65 -0.78
N LEU A 156 -7.86 25.93 -0.43
CA LEU A 156 -8.86 25.44 -1.41
C LEU A 156 -9.88 26.51 -1.83
N HIS A 157 -9.90 27.66 -1.16
CA HIS A 157 -10.85 28.75 -1.42
C HIS A 157 -10.18 30.07 -1.80
N THR A 158 -8.87 30.05 -2.04
CA THR A 158 -8.07 31.13 -2.65
C THR A 158 -7.71 30.74 -4.06
#